data_AF-A0A935VE63-F1
#
_entry.id   AF-A0A935VE63-F1
#
_cell.length_a   1.000
_cell.length_b   1.000
_cell.length_c   1.000
_cell.angle_alpha   90.00
_cell.angle_beta   90.00
_cell.angle_gamma   90.00
#
_symmetry.space_group_name_H-M   'P 1'
#
loop_
_entity.id
_entity.type
_entity.pdbx_description
1 polymer ?
#
loop_
_entity_poly.entity_id
_entity_poly.type
_entity_poly.pdbx_seq_one_letter_code
_entity_poly.pdbx_strand_id
1 'polypeptide(L)' 'MFKVGDRVLISKKESSRWAPHQFKYLNKESTIYDIGLRRALLEIDRGQNLWRLEDLIKVQSAHEVLTEAELERINKLNHV' A
#
# COMPACT_ATOMS: atom_id res chain seq x y z
N MET A 1 -0.86 -4.08 -10.94
CA MET A 1 -2.29 -3.71 -10.91
C MET A 1 -2.89 -4.19 -9.58
N PHE A 2 -3.72 -3.38 -8.92
CA PHE A 2 -4.39 -3.72 -7.65
C PHE A 2 -5.50 -4.76 -7.84
N LYS A 3 -5.81 -5.53 -6.79
CA LYS A 3 -6.90 -6.51 -6.73
C LYS A 3 -7.66 -6.42 -5.40
N VAL A 4 -8.91 -6.85 -5.39
CA VAL A 4 -9.68 -7.02 -4.14
C VAL A 4 -8.92 -7.99 -3.23
N GLY A 5 -8.83 -7.67 -1.95
CA GLY A 5 -8.02 -8.38 -0.95
C GLY A 5 -6.57 -7.92 -0.85
N ASP A 6 -6.07 -7.07 -1.78
CA ASP A 6 -4.73 -6.49 -1.64
C ASP A 6 -4.67 -5.60 -0.38
N ARG A 7 -3.61 -5.79 0.41
CA ARG A 7 -3.21 -4.85 1.46
C ARG A 7 -2.53 -3.65 0.82
N VAL A 8 -2.95 -2.46 1.23
CA VAL A 8 -2.46 -1.20 0.69
C VAL A 8 -2.18 -0.19 1.80
N LEU A 9 -1.22 0.68 1.57
CA LEU A 9 -0.92 1.84 2.37
C LEU A 9 -1.47 3.08 1.66
N ILE A 10 -2.16 3.94 2.40
CA ILE A 10 -2.68 5.20 1.87
C ILE A 10 -1.56 6.24 1.92
N SER A 11 -1.15 6.75 0.76
CA SER A 11 -0.08 7.73 0.63
C SER A 11 -0.51 8.89 -0.26
N LYS A 12 -0.08 10.10 0.08
CA LYS A 12 -0.42 11.29 -0.69
C LYS A 12 0.51 11.42 -1.88
N LYS A 13 -0.08 11.51 -3.09
CA LYS A 13 0.63 11.94 -4.30
C LYS A 13 0.59 13.46 -4.42
N GLU A 14 1.63 14.08 -4.97
CA GLU A 14 1.73 15.55 -5.14
C GLU A 14 0.53 16.16 -5.89
N SER A 15 -0.06 15.42 -6.84
CA SER A 15 -1.21 15.85 -7.64
C SER A 15 -2.57 15.64 -6.98
N SER A 16 -2.63 14.99 -5.81
CA SER A 16 -3.89 14.57 -5.20
C SER A 16 -4.47 15.65 -4.28
N ARG A 17 -5.71 16.05 -4.58
CA ARG A 17 -6.52 16.92 -3.71
C ARG A 17 -7.35 16.06 -2.76
N TRP A 18 -7.00 16.08 -1.48
CA TRP A 18 -7.72 15.37 -0.42
C TRP A 18 -8.61 16.32 0.37
N ALA A 19 -9.72 15.81 0.87
CA ALA A 19 -10.52 16.52 1.85
C ALA A 19 -9.82 16.50 3.23
N PRO A 20 -10.00 17.52 4.10
CA PRO A 20 -9.33 17.60 5.40
C PRO A 20 -9.46 16.34 6.27
N HIS A 21 -10.63 15.69 6.25
CA HIS A 21 -10.88 14.48 7.02
C HIS A 21 -10.14 13.24 6.49
N GLN A 22 -9.60 13.27 5.27
CA GLN A 22 -8.87 12.15 4.68
C GLN A 22 -7.42 12.07 5.16
N PHE A 23 -6.82 13.19 5.56
CA PHE A 23 -5.44 13.25 6.03
C PHE A 23 -5.19 12.37 7.27
N LYS A 24 -6.22 12.12 8.09
CA LYS A 24 -6.12 11.22 9.26
C LYS A 24 -5.86 9.75 8.89
N TYR A 25 -6.04 9.41 7.63
CA TYR A 25 -5.79 8.06 7.09
C TYR A 25 -4.47 7.96 6.33
N LEU A 26 -3.68 9.04 6.26
CA LEU A 26 -2.34 9.02 5.69
C LEU A 26 -1.47 8.01 6.43
N ASN A 27 -0.71 7.21 5.68
CA ASN A 27 0.13 6.13 6.18
C ASN A 27 -0.63 5.05 6.98
N LYS A 28 -1.96 4.97 6.85
CA LYS A 28 -2.71 3.83 7.37
C LYS A 28 -2.75 2.71 6.33
N GLU A 29 -2.54 1.49 6.81
CA GLU A 29 -2.79 0.28 6.04
C GLU A 29 -4.28 -0.04 6.02
N SER A 30 -4.72 -0.62 4.91
CA SER A 30 -6.09 -1.08 4.72
C SER A 30 -6.12 -2.20 3.68
N THR A 31 -7.29 -2.82 3.54
CA THR A 31 -7.56 -3.86 2.54
C THR A 31 -8.55 -3.33 1.52
N ILE A 32 -8.30 -3.63 0.24
CA ILE A 32 -9.25 -3.31 -0.82
C ILE A 32 -10.44 -4.27 -0.75
N TYR A 33 -11.66 -3.72 -0.67
CA TYR A 33 -12.91 -4.48 -0.71
C TYR A 33 -13.58 -4.44 -2.08
N ASP A 34 -13.43 -3.34 -2.81
CA ASP A 34 -13.97 -3.19 -4.16
C ASP A 34 -13.07 -2.29 -5.01
N ILE A 35 -13.05 -2.49 -6.33
CA ILE A 35 -12.24 -1.73 -7.28
C ILE A 35 -13.11 -1.25 -8.43
N GLY A 36 -13.24 0.07 -8.53
CA GLY A 36 -13.73 0.75 -9.71
C GLY A 36 -12.59 1.19 -10.65
N LEU A 37 -12.96 1.87 -11.72
CA LEU A 37 -12.05 2.24 -12.81
C LEU A 37 -10.83 3.09 -12.37
N ARG A 38 -10.99 3.93 -11.34
CA ARG A 38 -9.93 4.83 -10.79
C ARG A 38 -9.91 4.88 -9.27
N ARG A 39 -10.79 4.14 -8.61
CA ARG A 39 -11.01 4.21 -7.16
C ARG A 39 -11.11 2.82 -6.57
N ALA A 40 -10.77 2.68 -5.30
CA ALA A 40 -11.00 1.48 -4.51
C ALA A 40 -11.81 1.83 -3.26
N LEU A 41 -12.66 0.91 -2.84
CA LEU A 41 -13.31 0.94 -1.55
C LEU A 41 -12.39 0.27 -0.53
N LEU A 42 -12.02 1.01 0.51
CA LEU A 42 -11.16 0.57 1.60
C LEU A 42 -11.96 0.49 2.90
N GLU A 43 -11.71 -0.52 3.72
CA GLU A 43 -12.21 -0.55 5.10
C GLU A 43 -11.14 -0.01 6.05
N ILE A 44 -11.43 1.11 6.70
CA ILE A 44 -10.51 1.80 7.62
C ILE A 44 -11.29 2.16 8.88
N ASP A 45 -10.76 1.81 10.05
CA ASP A 45 -11.39 2.06 11.35
C ASP A 45 -12.87 1.59 11.40
N ARG A 46 -13.17 0.42 10.80
CA ARG A 46 -14.53 -0.15 10.66
C ARG A 46 -15.51 0.66 9.80
N GLY A 47 -15.01 1.61 9.02
CA GLY A 47 -15.78 2.38 8.04
C GLY A 47 -15.29 2.15 6.62
N GLN A 48 -16.22 2.11 5.67
CA GLN A 48 -15.89 2.00 4.25
C GLN A 48 -15.63 3.40 3.65
N ASN A 49 -14.47 3.57 3.03
CA ASN A 49 -14.02 4.85 2.48
C ASN A 49 -13.54 4.66 1.04
N LEU A 50 -13.97 5.55 0.14
CA LEU A 50 -13.53 5.54 -1.26
C LEU A 50 -12.23 6.33 -1.43
N TRP A 51 -11.24 5.67 -2.04
CA TRP A 51 -9.92 6.24 -2.31
C TRP A 51 -9.57 6.13 -3.77
N ARG A 52 -8.74 7.04 -4.28
CA ARG A 52 -8.22 6.90 -5.64
C ARG A 52 -7.10 5.90 -5.66
N LEU A 53 -7.03 5.07 -6.70
CA LEU A 53 -5.96 4.08 -6.84
C LEU A 53 -4.56 4.71 -6.86
N GLU A 54 -4.44 5.95 -7.33
CA GLU A 54 -3.17 6.69 -7.36
C GLU A 54 -2.65 7.11 -5.98
N ASP A 55 -3.52 7.11 -4.96
CA ASP A 55 -3.20 7.41 -3.56
C ASP A 55 -2.85 6.14 -2.78
N LEU A 56 -2.85 4.97 -3.42
CA LEU A 56 -2.61 3.68 -2.78
C LEU A 56 -1.25 3.14 -3.18
N ILE A 57 -0.54 2.57 -2.21
CA ILE A 57 0.70 1.84 -2.41
C ILE A 57 0.43 0.40 -2.03
N LYS A 58 0.73 -0.56 -2.91
CA LYS A 58 0.56 -1.97 -2.60
C LYS A 58 1.57 -2.37 -1.52
N VAL A 59 1.08 -2.90 -0.40
CA VAL A 59 1.94 -3.46 0.63
C VAL A 59 2.30 -4.88 0.18
N GLN A 60 3.55 -5.06 -0.21
CA GLN A 60 4.08 -6.41 -0.43
C GLN A 60 4.21 -7.06 0.94
N SER A 61 3.49 -8.16 1.17
CA SER A 61 3.72 -8.99 2.35
C SER A 61 5.17 -9.44 2.32
N ALA A 62 5.92 -9.23 3.40
CA ALA A 62 7.32 -9.65 3.57
C ALA A 62 7.50 -11.18 3.65
N HIS A 63 6.68 -11.94 2.90
CA HIS A 63 6.67 -13.40 2.84
C HIS A 63 7.50 -13.97 1.69
N GLU A 64 8.19 -13.15 0.89
CA GLU A 64 9.43 -13.61 0.29
C GLU A 64 10.49 -13.59 1.39
N VAL A 65 10.52 -14.70 2.15
CA VAL A 65 11.67 -15.05 2.97
C VAL A 65 12.87 -14.97 2.04
N LEU A 66 13.69 -13.92 2.20
CA LEU A 66 15.01 -13.89 1.58
C LEU A 66 15.67 -15.20 1.98
N THR A 67 15.87 -16.07 0.99
CA THR A 67 16.54 -17.33 1.21
C THR A 67 17.93 -17.02 1.78
N GLU A 68 18.50 -17.92 2.58
CA GLU A 68 19.86 -17.73 3.10
C GLU A 68 20.87 -17.40 1.97
N ALA A 69 20.62 -17.89 0.75
CA ALA A 69 21.38 -17.56 -0.46
C ALA A 69 21.27 -16.09 -0.91
N GLU A 70 20.11 -15.46 -0.76
CA GLU A 70 19.90 -14.04 -1.10
C GLU A 70 20.54 -13.12 -0.04
N LEU A 71 20.47 -13.50 1.24
CA LEU A 71 21.17 -12.82 2.33
C LEU A 71 22.70 -12.91 2.16
N GLU A 72 23.23 -14.07 1.76
CA GLU A 72 24.67 -14.24 1.55
C GLU A 72 25.20 -13.42 0.36
N ARG A 73 24.38 -13.23 -0.69
CA ARG A 73 24.74 -12.42 -1.87
C ARG A 73 24.78 -10.92 -1.56
N ILE A 74 23.89 -10.41 -0.71
CA ILE A 74 23.89 -9.00 -0.27
C ILE A 74 25.13 -8.71 0.61
N ASN A 75 25.50 -9.63 1.51
CA ASN A 75 26.68 -9.46 2.36
C ASN A 75 28.01 -9.43 1.57
N LYS A 76 28.10 -10.12 0.42
CA LYS A 76 29.28 -10.06 -0.45
C LYS A 76 29.42 -8.74 -1.24
N LEU A 77 28.34 -7.96 -1.37
CA LEU A 77 28.35 -6.68 -2.09
C LEU A 77 28.65 -5.47 -1.19
N ASN A 78 28.48 -5.59 0.13
CA ASN A 78 28.68 -4.51 1.11
C ASN A 78 30.11 -4.43 1.69
N HIS A 79 31.07 -5.21 1.17
CA HIS A 79 32.47 -5.12 1.56
C HIS A 79 33.20 -4.09 0.68
N VAL A 80 32.98 -2.80 0.96
CA VAL A 80 33.86 -1.67 0.60
C VAL A 80 34.09 -0.83 1.86
#